data_AF-A0A556SUB5-F1
#
_entry.id   AF-A0A556SUB5-F1
#
_cell.length_a   1.000
_cell.length_b   1.000
_cell.length_c   1.000
_cell.angle_alpha   90.00
_cell.angle_beta   90.00
_cell.angle_gamma   90.00
#
_symmetry.space_group_name_H-M   'P 1'
#
loop_
_entity.id
_entity.type
_entity.pdbx_description
1 polymer ?
#
loop_
_entity_poly.entity_id
_entity_poly.type
_entity_poly.pdbx_seq_one_letter_code
_entity_poly.pdbx_strand_id
1 'polypeptide(L)'
;MILGRILLFLVGGIDGLLPLISIALFMIGAGMGLTAGLVDGLALSCVDPDETGMAAGLLNTLLLGSEAIAVALYGSLLTTNLNGILPNLLTKYSSSIDLIEDWINAVASGNLTAPLTNVATNMYSIMLDDIILSYHNAFNFTLVMLSLIFSLR
;
A
#
# COMPACT_ATOMS: atom_id res chain seq x y z
N MET A 1 0.48 9.58 -13.56
CA MET A 1 -0.20 8.67 -12.61
C MET A 1 -0.30 7.22 -13.12
N ILE A 2 -1.04 6.91 -14.20
CA ILE A 2 -1.27 5.52 -14.67
C ILE A 2 0.04 4.81 -15.05
N LEU A 3 0.91 5.48 -15.82
CA LEU A 3 2.20 4.92 -16.25
C LEU A 3 3.11 4.58 -15.05
N GLY A 4 3.16 5.44 -14.03
CA GLY A 4 3.93 5.17 -12.81
C GLY A 4 3.39 3.97 -12.03
N ARG A 5 2.07 3.75 -12.00
CA ARG A 5 1.47 2.56 -11.38
C ARG A 5 1.82 1.27 -12.13
N ILE A 6 1.76 1.28 -13.46
CA ILE A 6 2.15 0.14 -14.29
C ILE A 6 3.63 -0.19 -14.06
N LEU A 7 4.48 0.84 -14.01
CA LEU A 7 5.90 0.68 -13.78
C LEU A 7 6.19 0.12 -12.36
N LEU A 8 5.45 0.57 -11.35
CA LEU A 8 5.56 0.06 -9.98
C LEU A 8 5.10 -1.39 -9.88
N PHE A 9 4.01 -1.78 -10.55
CA PHE A 9 3.56 -3.17 -10.63
C PHE A 9 4.62 -4.10 -11.26
N LEU A 10 5.32 -3.63 -12.30
CA LEU A 10 6.33 -4.42 -12.99
C LEU A 10 7.64 -4.56 -12.18
N VAL A 11 7.97 -3.56 -11.37
CA VAL A 11 9.30 -3.41 -10.77
C VAL A 11 9.31 -3.69 -9.26
N GLY A 12 8.16 -3.67 -8.58
CA GLY A 12 8.10 -3.73 -7.11
C GLY A 12 8.50 -5.06 -6.45
N GLY A 13 9.02 -6.04 -7.19
CA GLY A 13 9.38 -7.37 -6.70
C GLY A 13 10.71 -7.44 -5.96
N ILE A 14 11.14 -8.66 -5.59
CA ILE A 14 12.40 -8.96 -4.89
C ILE A 14 13.63 -8.36 -5.59
N ASP A 15 13.63 -8.33 -6.93
CA ASP A 15 14.73 -7.80 -7.76
C ASP A 15 14.52 -6.34 -8.17
N GLY A 16 13.60 -5.63 -7.51
CA GLY A 16 13.21 -4.28 -7.87
C GLY A 16 14.37 -3.29 -7.83
N LEU A 17 14.67 -2.69 -8.98
CA LEU A 17 15.69 -1.65 -9.07
C LEU A 17 15.20 -0.38 -8.37
N LEU A 18 15.79 -0.06 -7.22
CA LEU A 18 15.52 1.14 -6.43
C LEU A 18 15.35 2.44 -7.26
N PRO A 19 16.24 2.78 -8.23
CA PRO A 19 16.05 4.00 -9.01
C PRO A 19 14.77 3.99 -9.85
N LEU A 20 14.36 2.82 -10.34
CA LEU A 20 13.17 2.68 -11.17
C LEU A 20 11.89 2.78 -10.32
N ILE A 21 11.91 2.23 -9.10
CA ILE A 21 10.85 2.44 -8.10
C ILE A 21 10.70 3.93 -7.79
N SER A 22 11.81 4.64 -7.55
CA SER A 22 11.79 6.09 -7.30
C SER A 22 11.19 6.88 -8.45
N ILE A 23 11.51 6.52 -9.70
CA ILE A 23 10.90 7.14 -10.90
C ILE A 23 9.40 6.86 -10.94
N ALA A 24 8.98 5.63 -10.64
CA ALA A 24 7.56 5.26 -10.58
C ALA A 24 6.80 6.13 -9.56
N LEU A 25 7.32 6.22 -8.33
CA LEU A 25 6.76 7.02 -7.25
C LEU A 25 6.71 8.50 -7.61
N PHE A 26 7.76 9.03 -8.24
CA PHE A 26 7.78 10.40 -8.73
C PHE A 26 6.69 10.67 -9.78
N MET A 27 6.53 9.77 -10.77
CA MET A 27 5.48 9.91 -11.80
C MET A 27 4.05 9.80 -11.23
N ILE A 28 3.88 9.02 -10.16
CA ILE A 28 2.60 8.92 -9.44
C ILE A 28 2.34 10.25 -8.72
N GLY A 29 3.27 10.68 -7.88
CA GLY A 29 3.16 11.90 -7.06
C GLY A 29 3.01 13.17 -7.89
N ALA A 30 3.87 13.36 -8.91
CA ALA A 30 3.80 14.52 -9.79
C ALA A 30 2.46 14.57 -10.55
N GLY A 31 1.99 13.41 -11.04
CA GLY A 31 0.69 13.33 -11.72
C GLY A 31 -0.46 13.73 -10.81
N MET A 32 -0.51 13.20 -9.58
CA MET A 32 -1.53 13.55 -8.60
C MET A 32 -1.48 15.02 -8.20
N GLY A 33 -0.29 15.53 -7.85
CA GLY A 33 -0.13 16.90 -7.36
C GLY A 33 -0.49 17.95 -8.41
N LEU A 34 -0.13 17.70 -9.68
CA LEU A 34 -0.51 18.59 -10.79
C LEU A 34 -2.03 18.66 -10.98
N THR A 35 -2.72 17.51 -10.95
CA THR A 35 -4.18 17.49 -11.14
C THR A 35 -4.94 18.03 -9.94
N ALA A 36 -4.55 17.65 -8.72
CA ALA A 36 -5.21 18.09 -7.49
C ALA A 36 -5.06 19.61 -7.31
N GLY A 37 -3.84 20.14 -7.40
CA GLY A 37 -3.59 21.57 -7.21
C GLY A 37 -4.29 22.46 -8.24
N LEU A 38 -4.44 21.99 -9.49
CA LEU A 38 -5.20 22.71 -10.52
C LEU A 38 -6.70 22.76 -10.20
N VAL A 39 -7.29 21.62 -9.82
CA VAL A 39 -8.72 21.52 -9.48
C VAL A 39 -9.02 22.34 -8.23
N ASP A 40 -8.15 22.28 -7.22
CA ASP A 40 -8.28 23.03 -5.97
C ASP A 40 -8.23 24.55 -6.22
N GLY A 41 -7.28 25.00 -7.03
CA GLY A 41 -7.16 26.41 -7.41
C GLY A 41 -8.38 26.92 -8.18
N LEU A 42 -8.94 26.11 -9.09
CA LEU A 42 -10.17 26.45 -9.81
C LEU A 42 -11.38 26.47 -8.87
N ALA A 43 -11.51 25.48 -7.97
CA ALA A 43 -12.61 25.41 -7.01
C ALA A 43 -12.64 26.64 -6.08
N LEU A 44 -11.47 27.05 -5.57
CA LEU A 44 -11.36 28.23 -4.72
C LEU A 44 -11.60 29.55 -5.47
N SER A 45 -11.35 29.59 -6.79
CA SER A 45 -11.63 30.77 -7.61
C SER A 45 -13.13 31.06 -7.80
N CYS A 46 -14.00 30.11 -7.47
CA CYS A 46 -15.46 30.25 -7.58
C CYS A 46 -16.14 30.78 -6.30
N VAL A 47 -15.37 31.03 -5.24
CA VAL A 47 -15.88 31.47 -3.93
C VAL A 47 -15.51 32.94 -3.70
N ASP A 48 -16.32 33.66 -2.95
CA ASP A 48 -16.04 35.05 -2.61
C ASP A 48 -14.69 35.17 -1.87
N PRO A 49 -13.89 36.23 -2.13
CA PRO A 49 -12.58 36.39 -1.52
C PRO A 49 -12.59 36.30 0.01
N ASP A 50 -13.63 36.83 0.64
CA ASP A 50 -13.81 36.85 2.09
C ASP A 50 -14.06 35.45 2.69
N GLU A 51 -14.51 34.49 1.88
CA GLU A 51 -14.83 33.11 2.28
C GLU A 51 -13.75 32.10 1.84
N THR A 52 -12.76 32.51 1.04
CA THR A 52 -11.68 31.64 0.52
C THR A 52 -10.98 30.83 1.62
N GLY A 53 -10.74 31.45 2.78
CA GLY A 53 -10.11 30.77 3.92
C GLY A 53 -10.96 29.64 4.50
N MET A 54 -12.28 29.85 4.59
CA MET A 54 -13.23 28.84 5.06
C MET A 54 -13.39 27.72 4.02
N ALA A 55 -13.49 28.08 2.73
CA ALA A 55 -13.56 27.12 1.64
C ALA A 55 -12.30 26.24 1.55
N ALA A 56 -11.10 26.82 1.69
CA ALA A 56 -9.85 26.08 1.71
C ALA A 56 -9.74 25.13 2.92
N GLY A 57 -10.22 25.55 4.10
CA GLY A 57 -10.29 24.70 5.29
C GLY A 57 -11.19 23.48 5.09
N LEU A 58 -12.39 23.68 4.51
CA LEU A 58 -13.31 22.60 4.17
C LEU A 58 -12.70 21.65 3.13
N LEU A 59 -12.10 22.18 2.07
CA LEU A 59 -11.45 21.41 1.02
C LEU A 59 -10.32 20.52 1.57
N ASN A 60 -9.42 21.08 2.39
CA ASN A 60 -8.34 20.32 3.01
C ASN A 60 -8.87 19.21 3.93
N THR A 61 -9.97 19.47 4.66
CA THR A 61 -10.60 18.47 5.52
C THR A 61 -11.18 17.31 4.70
N LEU A 62 -11.85 17.61 3.58
CA LEU A 62 -12.37 16.60 2.67
C LEU A 62 -11.25 15.79 2.03
N LEU A 63 -10.16 16.45 1.64
CA LEU A 63 -9.00 15.81 1.02
C LEU A 63 -8.35 14.85 2.01
N LEU A 64 -7.93 15.32 3.18
CA LEU A 64 -7.30 14.48 4.20
C LEU A 64 -8.25 13.37 4.70
N GLY A 65 -9.54 13.68 4.82
CA GLY A 65 -10.56 12.69 5.15
C GLY A 65 -10.66 11.58 4.10
N SER A 66 -10.62 11.93 2.82
CA SER A 66 -10.63 10.97 1.72
C SER A 66 -9.35 10.12 1.67
N GLU A 67 -8.19 10.71 1.99
CA GLU A 67 -6.92 9.99 2.10
C GLU A 67 -6.95 8.98 3.25
N ALA A 68 -7.51 9.35 4.40
CA ALA A 68 -7.67 8.44 5.53
C ALA A 68 -8.55 7.22 5.17
N ILE A 69 -9.65 7.45 4.45
CA ILE A 69 -10.50 6.36 3.94
C ILE A 69 -9.72 5.47 2.97
N ALA A 70 -8.94 6.05 2.06
CA ALA A 70 -8.13 5.30 1.10
C ALA A 70 -7.07 4.43 1.80
N VAL A 71 -6.39 4.96 2.82
CA VAL A 71 -5.41 4.21 3.62
C VAL A 71 -6.07 3.07 4.39
N ALA A 72 -7.24 3.31 4.99
CA ALA A 72 -7.98 2.26 5.71
C ALA A 72 -8.42 1.12 4.76
N LEU A 73 -8.92 1.47 3.56
CA LEU A 73 -9.29 0.49 2.54
C LEU A 73 -8.07 -0.31 2.06
N TYR A 74 -6.94 0.38 1.80
CA TYR A 74 -5.70 -0.26 1.41
C TYR A 74 -5.23 -1.27 2.47
N GLY A 75 -5.14 -0.84 3.74
CA GLY A 75 -4.71 -1.71 4.84
C GLY A 75 -5.64 -2.90 5.03
N SER A 76 -6.96 -2.66 4.99
CA SER A 76 -7.96 -3.73 5.11
C SER A 76 -7.83 -4.78 4.00
N LEU A 77 -7.69 -4.36 2.74
CA LEU A 77 -7.53 -5.28 1.61
C LEU A 77 -6.22 -6.07 1.70
N LEU A 78 -5.11 -5.38 2.03
CA LEU A 78 -3.81 -6.00 2.17
C LEU A 78 -3.80 -7.05 3.28
N THR A 79 -4.26 -6.68 4.49
CA THR A 79 -4.32 -7.58 5.64
C THR A 79 -5.27 -8.75 5.39
N THR A 80 -6.42 -8.51 4.75
CA THR A 80 -7.36 -9.59 4.40
C THR A 80 -6.71 -10.59 3.44
N ASN A 81 -5.97 -10.13 2.44
CA ASN A 81 -5.28 -11.00 1.50
C ASN A 81 -4.14 -11.78 2.18
N LEU A 82 -3.33 -11.11 3.00
CA LEU A 82 -2.25 -11.75 3.77
C LEU A 82 -2.80 -12.84 4.70
N ASN A 83 -3.90 -12.58 5.40
CA ASN A 83 -4.59 -13.57 6.24
C ASN A 83 -5.08 -14.79 5.44
N GLY A 84 -5.33 -14.65 4.14
CA GLY A 84 -5.69 -15.76 3.26
C GLY A 84 -4.50 -16.61 2.81
N ILE A 85 -3.29 -16.04 2.74
CA ILE A 85 -2.11 -16.69 2.15
C ILE A 85 -1.15 -17.22 3.23
N LEU A 86 -0.83 -16.39 4.24
CA LEU A 86 0.24 -16.67 5.20
C LEU A 86 0.00 -17.89 6.11
N PRO A 87 -1.22 -18.17 6.64
CA PRO A 87 -1.40 -19.30 7.55
C PRO A 87 -0.91 -20.62 6.95
N ASN A 88 -1.25 -20.90 5.69
CA ASN A 88 -0.86 -22.13 5.00
C ASN A 88 0.66 -22.20 4.69
N LEU A 89 1.31 -21.03 4.55
CA LEU A 89 2.74 -20.95 4.32
C LEU A 89 3.51 -21.16 5.63
N LEU A 90 3.07 -20.51 6.70
CA LEU A 90 3.77 -20.50 8.00
C LEU A 90 3.64 -21.82 8.76
N THR A 91 2.63 -22.63 8.48
CA THR A 91 2.53 -24.02 9.00
C THR A 91 3.68 -24.91 8.56
N LYS A 92 4.45 -24.53 7.53
CA LYS A 92 5.69 -25.23 7.14
C LYS A 92 6.84 -25.03 8.13
N TYR A 93 6.80 -23.97 8.93
CA TYR A 93 7.90 -23.54 9.81
C TYR A 93 7.56 -23.71 11.30
N SER A 94 6.28 -23.66 11.67
CA SER A 94 5.81 -23.86 13.04
C SER A 94 4.47 -24.60 13.05
N SER A 95 4.21 -25.35 14.13
CA SER A 95 2.90 -25.97 14.39
C SER A 95 2.10 -25.26 15.47
N SER A 96 2.67 -24.22 16.10
CA SER A 96 1.99 -23.44 17.14
C SER A 96 1.10 -22.38 16.48
N ILE A 97 -0.21 -22.44 16.76
CA ILE A 97 -1.22 -21.54 16.20
C ILE A 97 -0.99 -20.11 16.68
N ASP A 98 -0.76 -19.91 17.97
CA ASP A 98 -0.55 -18.59 18.57
C ASP A 98 0.66 -17.87 17.93
N LEU A 99 1.76 -18.60 17.71
CA LEU A 99 2.95 -18.03 17.06
C LEU A 99 2.69 -17.64 15.60
N ILE A 100 1.88 -18.43 14.88
CA ILE A 100 1.53 -18.14 13.49
C ILE A 100 0.65 -16.88 13.43
N GLU A 101 -0.32 -16.73 14.33
CA GLU A 101 -1.15 -15.52 14.40
C GLU A 101 -0.31 -14.26 14.68
N ASP A 102 0.61 -14.34 15.65
CA ASP A 102 1.55 -13.24 15.95
C ASP A 102 2.42 -12.89 14.75
N TRP A 103 2.91 -13.89 14.01
CA TRP A 103 3.70 -13.68 12.80
C TRP A 103 2.89 -13.04 11.67
N ILE A 104 1.64 -13.46 11.49
CA ILE A 104 0.76 -12.86 10.48
C ILE A 104 0.50 -11.40 10.80
N ASN A 105 0.20 -11.08 12.06
CA ASN A 105 0.00 -9.70 12.52
C ASN A 105 1.28 -8.85 12.35
N ALA A 106 2.45 -9.43 12.62
CA ALA A 106 3.72 -8.76 12.40
C ALA A 106 3.99 -8.49 10.91
N VAL A 107 3.77 -9.47 10.03
CA VAL A 107 3.96 -9.29 8.58
C VAL A 107 2.94 -8.30 8.02
N ALA A 108 1.68 -8.36 8.46
CA ALA A 108 0.64 -7.43 8.04
C ALA A 108 0.91 -5.97 8.47
N SER A 109 1.63 -5.77 9.57
CA SER A 109 2.10 -4.45 10.01
C SER A 109 3.43 -4.01 9.38
N GLY A 110 3.99 -4.82 8.47
CA GLY A 110 5.22 -4.52 7.73
C GLY A 110 6.50 -5.03 8.39
N ASN A 111 6.43 -5.74 9.51
CA ASN A 111 7.58 -6.37 10.14
C ASN A 111 7.79 -7.78 9.57
N LEU A 112 8.56 -7.86 8.49
CA LEU A 112 8.84 -9.12 7.78
C LEU A 112 9.87 -10.01 8.50
N THR A 113 10.60 -9.46 9.47
CA THR A 113 11.71 -10.17 10.13
C THR A 113 11.34 -10.73 11.50
N ALA A 114 10.26 -10.26 12.13
CA ALA A 114 9.75 -10.80 13.39
C ALA A 114 9.53 -12.32 13.35
N PRO A 115 8.99 -12.93 12.28
CA PRO A 115 8.84 -14.38 12.22
C PRO A 115 10.18 -15.13 12.28
N LEU A 116 11.27 -14.51 11.84
CA LEU A 116 12.58 -15.15 11.72
C LEU A 116 13.26 -15.39 13.07
N THR A 117 12.89 -14.67 14.14
CA THR A 117 13.57 -14.79 15.44
C THR A 117 13.35 -16.14 16.11
N ASN A 118 12.35 -16.90 15.68
CA ASN A 118 11.88 -18.13 16.33
C ASN A 118 12.13 -19.37 15.47
N VAL A 119 12.90 -19.24 14.39
CA VAL A 119 13.17 -20.31 13.41
C VAL A 119 14.67 -20.63 13.39
N ALA A 120 15.05 -21.82 12.94
CA ALA A 120 16.45 -22.22 12.82
C ALA A 120 17.19 -21.43 11.72
N THR A 121 18.46 -21.07 11.97
CA THR A 121 19.29 -20.18 11.12
C THR A 121 19.41 -20.62 9.66
N ASN A 122 19.32 -21.91 9.39
CA ASN A 122 19.34 -22.50 8.05
C ASN A 122 18.07 -22.21 7.23
N MET A 123 16.94 -21.88 7.86
CA MET A 123 15.66 -21.63 7.18
C MET A 123 15.35 -20.13 7.00
N TYR A 124 16.18 -19.22 7.53
CA TYR A 124 15.92 -17.77 7.51
C TYR A 124 15.73 -17.23 6.10
N SER A 125 16.65 -17.53 5.18
CA SER A 125 16.58 -17.03 3.80
C SER A 125 15.32 -17.53 3.10
N ILE A 126 15.05 -18.83 3.20
CA ILE A 126 13.92 -19.47 2.53
C ILE A 126 12.60 -18.87 3.04
N MET A 127 12.47 -18.71 4.36
CA MET A 127 11.27 -18.15 4.97
C MET A 127 11.09 -16.67 4.66
N LEU A 128 12.17 -15.89 4.66
CA LEU A 128 12.13 -14.47 4.30
C LEU A 128 11.73 -14.28 2.84
N ASP A 129 12.27 -15.09 1.92
CA ASP A 129 11.89 -15.06 0.50
C ASP A 129 10.42 -15.42 0.30
N ASP A 130 9.93 -16.45 0.98
CA ASP A 130 8.53 -16.89 0.98
C ASP A 130 7.58 -15.79 1.52
N ILE A 131 7.98 -15.10 2.59
CA ILE A 131 7.24 -13.96 3.17
C ILE A 131 7.22 -12.77 2.20
N ILE A 132 8.37 -12.39 1.64
CA ILE A 132 8.45 -11.25 0.71
C ILE A 132 7.63 -11.53 -0.54
N LEU A 133 7.70 -12.74 -1.10
CA LEU A 133 6.91 -13.12 -2.27
C LEU A 133 5.41 -13.03 -1.98
N SER A 134 4.98 -13.53 -0.82
CA SER A 134 3.57 -13.45 -0.38
C SER A 134 3.12 -12.01 -0.19
N TYR A 135 3.97 -11.18 0.43
CA TYR A 135 3.70 -9.77 0.63
C TYR A 135 3.60 -9.01 -0.69
N HIS A 136 4.50 -9.27 -1.62
CA HIS A 136 4.49 -8.67 -2.95
C HIS A 136 3.23 -9.05 -3.74
N ASN A 137 2.81 -10.32 -3.66
CA ASN A 137 1.56 -10.77 -4.29
C ASN A 137 0.33 -10.08 -3.67
N ALA A 138 0.26 -10.01 -2.34
CA ALA A 138 -0.84 -9.32 -1.65
C ALA A 138 -0.88 -7.82 -1.96
N PHE A 139 0.29 -7.18 -2.07
CA PHE A 139 0.44 -5.79 -2.49
C PHE A 139 -0.10 -5.55 -3.90
N ASN A 140 0.34 -6.34 -4.88
CA ASN A 140 -0.12 -6.23 -6.25
C ASN A 140 -1.61 -6.51 -6.39
N PHE A 141 -2.13 -7.52 -5.68
CA PHE A 141 -3.57 -7.78 -5.63
C PHE A 141 -4.35 -6.56 -5.12
N THR A 142 -3.87 -5.95 -4.04
CA THR A 142 -4.49 -4.75 -3.46
C THR A 142 -4.46 -3.57 -4.43
N LEU A 143 -3.34 -3.34 -5.13
CA LEU A 143 -3.23 -2.29 -6.14
C LEU A 143 -4.20 -2.50 -7.31
N VAL A 144 -4.36 -3.73 -7.78
CA VAL A 144 -5.30 -4.07 -8.86
C VAL A 144 -6.73 -3.89 -8.40
N MET A 145 -7.09 -4.37 -7.20
CA MET A 145 -8.43 -4.19 -6.64
C MET A 145 -8.79 -2.72 -6.48
N LEU A 146 -7.91 -1.90 -5.90
CA LEU A 146 -8.14 -0.46 -5.81
C LEU A 146 -8.23 0.18 -7.21
N SER A 147 -7.40 -0.27 -8.16
CA SER A 147 -7.49 0.22 -9.54
C SER A 147 -8.85 -0.06 -10.17
N LEU A 148 -9.41 -1.26 -9.96
CA LEU A 148 -10.73 -1.63 -10.49
C LEU A 148 -11.82 -0.78 -9.86
N ILE A 149 -11.79 -0.60 -8.53
CA ILE A 149 -12.78 0.21 -7.81
C ILE A 149 -12.79 1.66 -8.34
N PHE A 150 -11.61 2.27 -8.54
CA PHE A 150 -11.52 3.65 -8.99
C PHE A 150 -11.66 3.84 -10.50
N SER A 151 -11.50 2.79 -11.31
CA SER A 151 -11.66 2.84 -12.77
C SER A 151 -13.13 2.75 -13.23
N LEU A 152 -14.06 2.42 -12.33
CA LEU A 152 -15.50 2.28 -12.63
C LEU A 152 -16.27 3.61 -12.63
N ARG A 153 -15.57 4.75 -12.67
CA ARG A 153 -16.16 6.09 -12.62
C ARG A 153 -15.87 6.90 -13.88
#